data_AF-K0SVA5-F1
#
_entry.id   AF-K0SVA5-F1
#
_cell.length_a   1.000
_cell.length_b   1.000
_cell.length_c   1.000
_cell.angle_alpha   90.00
_cell.angle_beta   90.00
_cell.angle_gamma   90.00
#
_symmetry.space_group_name_H-M   'P 1'
#
loop_
_entity.id
_entity.type
_entity.pdbx_description
1 polymer ?
#
loop_
_entity_poly.entity_id
_entity_poly.type
_entity_poly.pdbx_seq_one_letter_code
_entity_poly.pdbx_strand_id
1 'polypeptide(L)'
;AAAAPPQGPPEAPTYLAATYNAGQGALTLNYKRAVTPGRVTVGAMLECSPVTLESQAAVGAEFSLTRSKMNVCVDSSGRIQSVLESKLGREPGGPALSFAAELDHGKNVMKFGYGLNIGS
;
A
#
# COMPACT_ATOMS: atom_id res chain seq x y z
N ALA A 1 -42.93 -17.68 13.13
CA ALA A 1 -42.01 -16.64 12.66
C ALA A 1 -40.60 -17.25 12.62
N ALA A 2 -40.02 -17.42 11.42
CA ALA A 2 -38.67 -17.96 11.27
C ALA A 2 -37.66 -16.81 11.39
N ALA A 3 -36.70 -16.94 12.30
CA ALA A 3 -35.63 -15.96 12.49
C ALA A 3 -34.70 -15.98 11.27
N ALA A 4 -34.40 -14.79 10.72
CA ALA A 4 -33.41 -14.64 9.67
C ALA A 4 -32.02 -15.07 10.18
N PRO A 5 -31.20 -15.73 9.34
CA PRO A 5 -29.86 -16.13 9.73
C PRO A 5 -28.99 -14.90 10.05
N PRO A 6 -28.03 -15.02 10.97
CA PRO A 6 -27.14 -13.91 11.32
C PRO A 6 -26.40 -13.45 10.06
N GLN A 7 -26.57 -12.17 9.71
CA GLN A 7 -25.76 -11.54 8.68
C GLN A 7 -24.29 -11.63 9.13
N GLY A 8 -23.48 -12.33 8.34
CA GLY A 8 -22.03 -12.36 8.55
C GLY A 8 -21.45 -10.96 8.58
N PRO A 9 -20.23 -10.79 9.11
CA PRO A 9 -19.59 -9.48 9.13
C PRO A 9 -19.58 -8.86 7.73
N PRO A 10 -19.79 -7.54 7.62
CA PRO A 10 -19.86 -6.86 6.33
C PRO A 10 -18.60 -7.16 5.51
N GLU A 11 -18.79 -7.69 4.30
CA GLU A 11 -17.70 -8.01 3.40
C GLU A 11 -16.92 -6.75 3.05
N ALA A 12 -15.60 -6.81 3.23
CA ALA A 12 -14.77 -5.63 3.09
C ALA A 12 -14.59 -5.26 1.59
N PRO A 13 -14.61 -3.96 1.24
CA PRO A 13 -14.63 -3.51 -0.14
C PRO A 13 -13.40 -3.99 -0.91
N THR A 14 -13.66 -4.58 -2.08
CA THR A 14 -12.66 -5.12 -2.99
C THR A 14 -12.83 -4.45 -4.35
N TYR A 15 -11.71 -4.03 -4.94
CA TYR A 15 -11.63 -3.38 -6.24
C TYR A 15 -10.63 -4.13 -7.12
N LEU A 16 -11.04 -4.41 -8.35
CA LEU A 16 -10.21 -4.98 -9.39
C LEU A 16 -10.43 -4.13 -10.64
N ALA A 17 -9.35 -3.68 -11.26
CA ALA A 17 -9.40 -2.99 -12.55
C ALA A 17 -8.29 -3.50 -13.46
N ALA A 18 -8.62 -3.66 -14.73
CA ALA A 18 -7.69 -3.95 -15.79
C ALA A 18 -7.84 -2.88 -16.87
N THR A 19 -6.73 -2.27 -17.27
CA THR A 19 -6.69 -1.19 -18.24
C THR A 19 -5.65 -1.51 -19.30
N TYR A 20 -6.04 -1.46 -20.56
CA TYR A 20 -5.10 -1.56 -21.69
C TYR A 20 -4.96 -0.19 -22.35
N ASN A 21 -3.74 0.32 -22.43
CA ASN A 21 -3.39 1.53 -23.13
C ASN A 21 -2.74 1.18 -24.47
N ALA A 22 -3.51 1.27 -25.55
CA ALA A 22 -3.03 0.99 -26.91
C ALA A 22 -1.92 1.96 -27.37
N GLY A 23 -1.94 3.22 -26.91
CA GLY A 23 -0.94 4.23 -27.29
C GLY A 23 0.44 4.00 -26.66
N GLN A 24 0.47 3.39 -25.47
CA GLN A 24 1.71 3.01 -24.79
C GLN A 24 2.05 1.52 -24.95
N GLY A 25 1.14 0.73 -25.55
CA GLY A 25 1.29 -0.72 -25.64
C GLY A 25 1.47 -1.37 -24.27
N ALA A 26 0.72 -0.93 -23.26
CA ALA A 26 0.84 -1.36 -21.87
C ALA A 26 -0.50 -1.85 -21.31
N LEU A 27 -0.45 -2.94 -20.54
CA LEU A 27 -1.56 -3.49 -19.77
C LEU A 27 -1.28 -3.29 -18.29
N THR A 28 -2.21 -2.67 -17.57
CA THR A 28 -2.12 -2.46 -16.13
C THR A 28 -3.28 -3.15 -15.44
N LEU A 29 -2.99 -4.02 -14.48
CA LEU A 29 -3.93 -4.65 -13.57
C LEU A 29 -3.71 -4.10 -12.18
N ASN A 30 -4.78 -3.64 -11.54
CA ASN A 30 -4.78 -3.10 -10.20
C ASN A 30 -5.80 -3.87 -9.36
N TYR A 31 -5.36 -4.32 -8.20
CA TYR A 31 -6.18 -4.94 -7.18
C TYR A 31 -6.03 -4.17 -5.89
N LYS A 32 -7.14 -3.89 -5.21
CA LYS A 32 -7.15 -3.25 -3.89
C LYS A 32 -8.24 -3.89 -3.06
N ARG A 33 -7.91 -4.26 -1.83
CA ARG A 33 -8.88 -4.82 -0.89
C ARG A 33 -8.66 -4.25 0.49
N ALA A 34 -9.70 -3.71 1.09
CA ALA A 34 -9.71 -3.50 2.53
C ALA A 34 -9.79 -4.88 3.20
N VAL A 35 -8.81 -5.23 4.03
CA VAL A 35 -8.85 -6.45 4.85
C VAL A 35 -9.61 -6.16 6.14
N THR A 36 -9.26 -5.04 6.77
CA THR A 36 -9.95 -4.49 7.92
C THR A 36 -10.38 -3.06 7.55
N PRO A 37 -11.69 -2.79 7.37
CA PRO A 37 -12.16 -1.48 6.95
C PRO A 37 -11.58 -0.34 7.79
N GLY A 38 -10.97 0.65 7.14
CA GLY A 38 -10.34 1.80 7.78
C GLY A 38 -9.03 1.52 8.53
N ARG A 39 -8.54 0.28 8.56
CA ARG A 39 -7.27 -0.07 9.24
C ARG A 39 -6.26 -0.76 8.38
N VAL A 40 -6.65 -1.75 7.58
CA VAL A 40 -5.71 -2.55 6.79
C VAL A 40 -6.24 -2.64 5.38
N THR A 41 -5.44 -2.17 4.42
CA THR A 41 -5.72 -2.29 3.00
C THR A 41 -4.53 -2.95 2.33
N VAL A 42 -4.79 -3.97 1.53
CA VAL A 42 -3.78 -4.60 0.67
C VAL A 42 -4.02 -4.16 -0.77
N GLY A 43 -2.95 -4.04 -1.52
CA GLY A 43 -2.98 -3.71 -2.93
C GLY A 43 -1.98 -4.56 -3.70
N ALA A 44 -2.31 -4.85 -4.95
CA ALA A 44 -1.38 -5.43 -5.90
C ALA A 44 -1.54 -4.73 -7.25
N MET A 45 -0.43 -4.57 -7.94
CA MET A 45 -0.37 -4.00 -9.28
C MET A 45 0.47 -4.91 -10.15
N LEU A 46 0.06 -5.09 -11.39
CA LEU A 46 0.85 -5.72 -12.45
C LEU A 46 0.78 -4.81 -13.67
N GLU A 47 1.92 -4.35 -14.14
CA GLU A 47 2.08 -3.64 -15.40
C GLU A 47 2.89 -4.52 -16.34
N CYS A 48 2.41 -4.71 -17.57
CA CYS A 48 3.17 -5.43 -18.58
C CYS A 48 3.01 -4.80 -19.95
N SER A 49 4.08 -4.82 -20.73
CA SER A 49 4.05 -4.41 -22.14
C SER A 49 4.22 -5.64 -23.03
N PRO A 50 3.21 -6.01 -23.84
CA PRO A 50 3.35 -7.08 -24.82
C PRO A 50 4.37 -6.78 -25.93
N VAL A 51 4.78 -5.51 -26.10
CA VAL A 51 5.74 -5.11 -27.14
C VAL A 51 7.18 -5.30 -26.65
N THR A 52 7.50 -4.81 -25.45
CA THR A 52 8.85 -4.95 -24.87
C THR A 52 9.04 -6.25 -24.10
N LEU A 53 7.95 -6.98 -23.83
CA LEU A 53 7.89 -8.15 -22.96
C LEU A 53 8.34 -7.85 -21.51
N GLU A 54 8.41 -6.59 -21.13
CA GLU A 54 8.72 -6.18 -19.76
C GLU A 54 7.47 -6.28 -18.90
N SER A 55 7.67 -6.71 -17.65
CA SER A 55 6.61 -6.80 -16.65
C SER A 55 7.11 -6.32 -15.29
N GLN A 56 6.34 -5.45 -14.66
CA GLN A 56 6.57 -4.99 -13.30
C GLN A 56 5.37 -5.37 -12.44
N ALA A 57 5.62 -6.08 -11.35
CA ALA A 57 4.60 -6.36 -10.34
C ALA A 57 4.96 -5.65 -9.04
N ALA A 58 3.96 -5.20 -8.30
CA ALA A 58 4.12 -4.67 -6.96
C ALA A 58 2.99 -5.15 -6.06
N VAL A 59 3.31 -5.47 -4.82
CA VAL A 59 2.35 -5.83 -3.78
C VAL A 59 2.63 -4.97 -2.58
N GLY A 60 1.60 -4.39 -2.00
CA GLY A 60 1.73 -3.52 -0.85
C GLY A 60 0.59 -3.65 0.13
N ALA A 61 0.83 -3.12 1.32
CA ALA A 61 -0.15 -3.01 2.38
C ALA A 61 -0.04 -1.65 3.05
N GLU A 62 -1.19 -1.07 3.33
CA GLU A 62 -1.36 0.11 4.16
C GLU A 62 -2.01 -0.30 5.48
N PHE A 63 -1.35 0.03 6.58
CA PHE A 63 -1.83 -0.11 7.94
C PHE A 63 -2.09 1.29 8.51
N SER A 64 -3.35 1.66 8.57
CA SER A 64 -3.85 2.86 9.22
C SER A 64 -4.25 2.53 10.66
N LEU A 65 -3.39 2.87 11.62
CA LEU A 65 -3.60 2.71 13.05
C LEU A 65 -4.04 4.05 13.67
N THR A 66 -4.53 4.04 14.91
CA THR A 66 -5.09 5.22 15.59
C THR A 66 -4.15 6.43 15.61
N ARG A 67 -2.83 6.22 15.65
CA ARG A 67 -1.82 7.28 15.67
C ARG A 67 -0.64 7.05 14.73
N SER A 68 -0.73 6.04 13.88
CA SER A 68 0.38 5.68 13.02
C SER A 68 -0.15 5.20 11.68
N LYS A 69 0.58 5.51 10.61
CA LYS A 69 0.32 4.98 9.28
C LYS A 69 1.57 4.28 8.80
N MET A 70 1.47 3.00 8.50
CA MET A 70 2.56 2.23 7.92
C MET A 70 2.19 1.81 6.50
N ASN A 71 3.05 2.08 5.54
CA ASN A 71 2.92 1.60 4.18
C ASN A 71 4.12 0.70 3.89
N VAL A 72 3.86 -0.48 3.33
CA VAL A 72 4.90 -1.40 2.87
C VAL A 72 4.60 -1.75 1.43
N CYS A 73 5.62 -1.77 0.58
CA CYS A 73 5.53 -2.16 -0.82
C CYS A 73 6.73 -3.05 -1.17
N VAL A 74 6.47 -4.11 -1.90
CA VAL A 74 7.48 -5.00 -2.47
C VAL A 74 7.24 -5.05 -3.97
N ASP A 75 8.27 -4.78 -4.76
CA ASP A 75 8.20 -4.87 -6.21
C ASP A 75 8.94 -6.09 -6.77
N SER A 76 8.67 -6.40 -8.03
CA SER A 76 9.29 -7.52 -8.76
C SER A 76 10.77 -7.31 -9.05
N SER A 77 11.33 -6.13 -8.79
CA SER A 77 12.77 -5.87 -8.89
C SER A 77 13.55 -6.29 -7.65
N GLY A 78 12.85 -6.77 -6.61
CA GLY A 78 13.46 -7.12 -5.32
C GLY A 78 13.69 -5.90 -4.42
N ARG A 79 13.09 -4.76 -4.75
CA ARG A 79 13.09 -3.58 -3.90
C ARG A 79 11.90 -3.63 -2.95
N ILE A 80 12.20 -3.36 -1.69
CA ILE A 80 11.24 -3.29 -0.59
C ILE A 80 11.27 -1.87 -0.05
N GLN A 81 10.11 -1.25 0.03
CA GLN A 81 9.93 0.08 0.59
C GLN A 81 8.98 0.00 1.78
N SER A 82 9.32 0.69 2.86
CA SER A 82 8.49 0.81 4.05
C SER A 82 8.54 2.23 4.58
N VAL A 83 7.38 2.81 4.85
CA VAL A 83 7.24 4.13 5.46
C VAL A 83 6.32 4.03 6.66
N LEU A 84 6.80 4.41 7.83
CA LEU A 84 6.05 4.51 9.07
C LEU A 84 5.96 5.97 9.49
N GLU A 85 4.76 6.51 9.53
CA GLU A 85 4.44 7.80 10.13
C GLU A 85 3.79 7.56 11.49
N SER A 86 4.22 8.29 12.53
CA SER A 86 3.70 8.17 13.90
C SER A 86 3.47 9.56 14.49
N LYS A 87 2.22 9.84 14.86
CA LYS A 87 1.81 11.09 15.52
C LYS A 87 2.05 10.96 17.03
N LEU A 88 2.89 11.83 17.58
CA LEU A 88 3.24 11.87 18.99
C LEU A 88 2.22 12.67 19.82
N GLY A 89 1.65 13.72 19.24
CA GLY A 89 0.65 14.56 19.88
C GLY A 89 -0.79 14.02 19.81
N ARG A 90 -1.65 14.48 20.74
CA ARG A 90 -3.10 14.24 20.71
C ARG A 90 -3.86 15.28 19.88
N GLU A 91 -3.27 16.46 19.70
CA GLU A 91 -3.89 17.60 19.05
C GLU A 91 -3.59 17.62 17.54
N PRO A 92 -4.50 18.16 16.70
CA PRO A 92 -4.20 18.48 15.31
C PRO A 92 -3.01 19.43 15.24
N GLY A 93 -1.97 19.08 14.46
CA GLY A 93 -0.71 19.82 14.44
C GLY A 93 0.32 19.36 15.47
N GLY A 94 0.00 18.36 16.31
CA GLY A 94 0.98 17.75 17.19
C GLY A 94 2.17 17.13 16.43
N PRO A 95 3.34 16.98 17.08
CA PRO A 95 4.55 16.49 16.43
C PRO A 95 4.34 15.09 15.83
N ALA A 96 4.90 14.84 14.66
CA ALA A 96 4.87 13.57 13.96
C ALA A 96 6.29 13.12 13.58
N LEU A 97 6.57 11.84 13.78
CA LEU A 97 7.79 11.17 13.32
C LEU A 97 7.50 10.40 12.05
N SER A 98 8.39 10.47 11.08
CA SER A 98 8.39 9.60 9.91
C SER A 98 9.67 8.78 9.89
N PHE A 99 9.56 7.51 9.57
CA PHE A 99 10.66 6.60 9.30
C PHE A 99 10.43 6.01 7.92
N ALA A 100 11.45 6.05 7.08
CA ALA A 100 11.43 5.45 5.76
C ALA A 100 12.60 4.47 5.63
N ALA A 101 12.35 3.33 5.04
CA ALA A 101 13.34 2.32 4.72
C ALA A 101 13.12 1.88 3.27
N GLU A 102 14.19 1.86 2.49
CA GLU A 102 14.23 1.27 1.16
C GLU A 102 15.38 0.27 1.12
N LEU A 103 15.06 -0.96 0.72
CA LEU A 103 15.99 -2.07 0.60
C LEU A 103 15.96 -2.57 -0.83
N ASP A 104 17.07 -2.46 -1.55
CA ASP A 104 17.24 -2.96 -2.90
C ASP A 104 18.07 -4.26 -2.83
N HIS A 105 17.42 -5.42 -2.89
CA HIS A 105 18.10 -6.71 -2.77
C HIS A 105 19.03 -6.98 -3.96
N GLY A 106 18.67 -6.55 -5.16
CA GLY A 106 19.50 -6.74 -6.35
C GLY A 106 20.84 -6.03 -6.24
N LYS A 107 20.86 -4.85 -5.59
CA LYS A 107 22.07 -4.04 -5.40
C LYS A 107 22.71 -4.21 -4.01
N ASN A 108 22.08 -4.95 -3.10
CA ASN A 108 22.45 -5.01 -1.68
C ASN A 108 22.58 -3.63 -1.03
N VAL A 109 21.74 -2.67 -1.41
CA VAL A 109 21.76 -1.30 -0.89
C VAL A 109 20.58 -1.09 0.05
N MET A 110 20.86 -0.51 1.21
CA MET A 110 19.85 -0.13 2.19
C MET A 110 19.89 1.38 2.38
N LYS A 111 18.74 2.03 2.32
CA LYS A 111 18.55 3.45 2.58
C LYS A 111 17.56 3.61 3.71
N PHE A 112 17.97 4.32 4.75
CA PHE A 112 17.11 4.65 5.87
C PHE A 112 17.00 6.17 5.96
N GLY A 113 15.78 6.63 6.22
CA GLY A 113 15.48 8.03 6.45
C GLY A 113 14.60 8.17 7.67
N TYR A 114 14.74 9.28 8.37
CA TYR A 114 13.81 9.67 9.41
C TYR A 114 13.51 11.16 9.28
N GLY A 115 12.32 11.56 9.69
CA GLY A 115 11.87 12.94 9.70
C GLY A 115 11.10 13.22 10.97
N LEU A 116 11.21 14.45 11.45
CA LEU A 116 10.40 14.97 12.52
C LEU A 116 9.67 16.20 11.98
N ASN A 117 8.35 16.15 11.99
CA ASN A 117 7.49 17.28 11.69
C ASN A 117 6.94 17.81 13.01
N ILE A 118 7.44 18.95 13.47
CA ILE A 118 6.87 19.67 14.60
C ILE A 118 5.90 20.67 13.98
N GLY A 119 4.60 20.44 14.10
CA GLY A 119 3.61 21.39 13.62
C GLY A 119 3.79 22.74 14.30
N SER A 120 3.69 23.81 13.51
CA SER A 120 3.64 25.19 13.98
C SER A 120 2.30 25.51 14.60
#